data_AF-A0A971I1H1-F1
#
_entry.id   AF-A0A971I1H1-F1
#
_cell.length_a   1.000
_cell.length_b   1.000
_cell.length_c   1.000
_cell.angle_alpha   90.00
_cell.angle_beta   90.00
_cell.angle_gamma   90.00
#
_symmetry.space_group_name_H-M   'P 1'
#
loop_
_entity.id
_entity.type
_entity.pdbx_description
1 polymer ?
#
loop_
_entity_poly.entity_id
_entity_poly.type
_entity_poly.pdbx_seq_one_letter_code
_entity_poly.pdbx_strand_id
1 'polypeptide(L)' 'MKQHLAVVEESNADDFVQRVNDLVGEGYKIKTTHIMGQYVGTYDEYSIYQAVLVKEEDAASGE' A
#
# COMPACT_ATOMS: atom_id res chain seq x y z
N MET A 1 -14.38 -16.66 3.76
CA MET A 1 -13.58 -15.80 2.87
C MET A 1 -12.41 -15.29 3.67
N LYS A 2 -11.18 -15.55 3.24
CA LYS A 2 -9.99 -14.97 3.88
C LYS A 2 -9.61 -13.74 3.05
N GLN A 3 -9.30 -12.64 3.73
CA GLN A 3 -8.88 -11.41 3.09
C GLN A 3 -7.41 -11.18 3.43
N HIS A 4 -6.60 -10.94 2.41
CA HIS A 4 -5.20 -10.60 2.53
C HIS A 4 -5.06 -9.07 2.54
N LEU A 5 -4.40 -8.52 3.55
CA LEU A 5 -4.18 -7.08 3.73
C LEU A 5 -2.73 -6.74 3.42
N ALA A 6 -2.51 -5.77 2.55
CA ALA A 6 -1.21 -5.19 2.28
C ALA A 6 -1.23 -3.68 2.62
N VAL A 7 -0.19 -3.22 3.31
CA VAL A 7 0.04 -1.80 3.58
C VAL A 7 1.35 -1.41 2.91
N VAL A 8 1.29 -0.43 2.01
CA VAL A 8 2.46 0.20 1.39
C VAL A 8 2.64 1.55 2.06
N GLU A 9 3.86 1.83 2.51
CA GLU A 9 4.26 3.11 3.09
C GLU A 9 5.64 3.45 2.56
N GLU A 10 5.77 4.60 1.93
CA GLU A 10 7.01 5.06 1.29
C GLU A 10 7.15 6.58 1.39
N SER A 11 8.37 7.09 1.55
CA SER A 11 8.63 8.53 1.51
C SER A 11 8.96 9.05 0.10
N ASN A 12 9.26 8.13 -0.82
CA ASN A 12 9.48 8.42 -2.24
C ASN A 12 8.21 8.11 -3.04
N ALA A 13 7.76 9.07 -3.86
CA ALA A 13 6.54 8.94 -4.65
C ALA A 13 6.65 7.88 -5.76
N ASP A 14 7.82 7.73 -6.38
CA ASP A 14 8.03 6.78 -7.47
C ASP A 14 8.05 5.34 -6.94
N ASP A 15 8.76 5.11 -5.82
CA ASP A 15 8.78 3.82 -5.14
C ASP A 15 7.38 3.42 -4.65
N PHE A 16 6.62 4.39 -4.12
CA PHE A 16 5.23 4.19 -3.73
C PHE A 16 4.37 3.69 -4.91
N VAL A 17 4.42 4.41 -6.03
CA VAL A 17 3.61 4.09 -7.21
C VAL A 17 4.00 2.73 -7.78
N GLN A 18 5.29 2.41 -7.84
CA GLN A 18 5.78 1.12 -8.30
C GLN A 18 5.23 -0.01 -7.43
N ARG A 19 5.40 0.06 -6.10
CA ARG A 19 4.92 -0.99 -5.18
C ARG A 19 3.40 -1.17 -5.21
N VAL A 20 2.65 -0.07 -5.32
CA VAL A 20 1.18 -0.13 -5.44
C VAL A 20 0.78 -0.83 -6.75
N ASN A 21 1.42 -0.49 -7.87
CA ASN A 21 1.12 -1.09 -9.16
C ASN A 21 1.46 -2.58 -9.20
N ASP A 22 2.57 -3.01 -8.59
CA ASP A 22 2.93 -4.42 -8.48
C ASP A 22 1.84 -5.22 -7.74
N LEU A 23 1.36 -4.73 -6.60
CA LEU A 23 0.27 -5.36 -5.85
C LEU A 23 -1.06 -5.35 -6.61
N VAL A 24 -1.37 -4.29 -7.34
CA VAL A 24 -2.54 -4.25 -8.23
C VAL A 24 -2.40 -5.30 -9.34
N GLY A 25 -1.22 -5.49 -9.90
CA GLY A 25 -0.90 -6.55 -10.86
C GLY A 25 -1.08 -7.96 -10.28
N GLU A 26 -0.82 -8.14 -8.99
CA GLU A 26 -1.08 -9.39 -8.26
C GLU A 26 -2.57 -9.60 -7.91
N GLY A 27 -3.45 -8.65 -8.23
CA GLY A 27 -4.89 -8.72 -7.99
C GLY A 27 -5.36 -8.12 -6.67
N TYR A 28 -4.51 -7.36 -5.96
CA TYR A 28 -4.97 -6.55 -4.85
C TYR A 28 -5.81 -5.36 -5.36
N LYS A 29 -6.79 -4.95 -4.56
CA LYS A 29 -7.63 -3.78 -4.78
C LYS A 29 -7.28 -2.71 -3.75
N ILE A 30 -7.03 -1.50 -4.21
CA ILE A 30 -6.78 -0.34 -3.35
C ILE A 30 -8.07 -0.03 -2.57
N LYS A 31 -7.96 0.09 -1.25
CA LYS A 31 -9.07 0.48 -0.37
C LYS A 31 -8.99 1.94 0.02
N THR A 32 -7.80 2.42 0.33
CA THR A 32 -7.58 3.82 0.67
C THR A 32 -6.12 4.21 0.45
N THR A 33 -5.90 5.50 0.21
CA THR A 33 -4.58 6.12 0.05
C THR A 33 -4.52 7.37 0.91
N HIS A 34 -3.40 7.58 1.60
CA HIS A 34 -3.15 8.74 2.43
C HIS A 34 -1.78 9.33 2.13
N ILE A 35 -1.65 10.64 2.30
CA ILE A 35 -0.36 11.33 2.30
C ILE A 35 -0.26 12.06 3.63
N MET A 36 0.82 11.84 4.36
CA MET A 36 1.10 12.52 5.62
C MET A 36 2.46 13.22 5.56
N GLY A 37 2.52 14.45 6.06
CA GLY A 37 3.80 15.13 6.27
C GLY A 37 4.39 14.69 7.61
N GLN A 38 5.66 14.29 7.62
CA GLN A 38 6.38 13.99 8.85
C GLN A 38 7.34 15.13 9.19
N TYR A 39 7.12 15.76 10.35
CA TYR A 39 8.01 16.78 10.90
C TYR A 39 9.00 16.14 11.87
N VAL A 40 10.31 16.23 11.59
CA VAL A 40 11.38 15.60 12.40
C VAL A 40 12.16 16.58 13.27
N GLY A 41 11.64 17.80 13.50
CA GLY A 41 12.28 18.78 14.40
C GLY A 41 13.47 19.54 13.80
N THR A 42 13.98 19.09 12.67
CA THR A 42 14.97 19.76 11.81
C THR A 42 14.33 20.07 10.44
N TYR A 43 15.01 20.86 9.59
CA TYR A 43 14.57 21.27 8.25
C TYR A 43 14.25 20.12 7.25
N ASP A 44 14.30 18.86 7.69
CA ASP A 44 14.09 17.68 6.86
C ASP A 44 12.62 17.24 6.89
N GLU A 45 11.72 18.11 6.43
CA GLU A 45 10.32 17.75 6.21
C GLU A 45 10.21 16.83 4.98
N TYR A 46 9.55 15.69 5.12
CA TYR A 46 9.23 14.82 3.98
C TYR A 46 7.79 14.28 4.05
N SER A 47 7.26 13.95 2.88
CA SER A 47 5.95 13.31 2.75
C SER A 47 6.09 11.80 2.86
N ILE A 48 5.12 11.16 3.48
CA ILE A 48 4.92 9.71 3.46
C ILE A 48 3.64 9.43 2.69
N TYR A 49 3.76 8.61 1.66
CA TYR A 49 2.68 8.07 0.85
C TYR A 49 2.30 6.71 1.39
N GLN A 50 1.02 6.51 1.69
CA GLN A 50 0.50 5.27 2.24
C GLN A 50 -0.67 4.77 1.41
N ALA A 51 -0.74 3.46 1.20
CA ALA A 51 -1.87 2.77 0.60
C ALA A 51 -2.21 1.51 1.40
N VAL A 52 -3.50 1.28 1.58
CA VAL A 52 -4.04 0.03 2.11
C VAL A 52 -4.72 -0.70 0.96
N LEU A 53 -4.28 -1.92 0.70
CA LEU A 53 -4.79 -2.76 -0.37
C LEU A 53 -5.28 -4.10 0.21
N VAL A 54 -6.29 -4.67 -0.43
CA VAL A 54 -6.81 -5.99 -0.05
C VAL A 54 -6.94 -6.92 -1.23
N LYS A 55 -6.72 -8.20 -1.01
CA LYS A 55 -7.00 -9.26 -1.97
C LYS A 55 -7.92 -10.28 -1.30
N GLU A 56 -8.99 -10.66 -2.00
CA GLU A 56 -9.84 -11.76 -1.55
C GLU A 56 -9.12 -13.07 -1.92
N GLU A 57 -8.97 -13.99 -0.96
CA GLU A 57 -8.63 -15.37 -1.27
C GLU A 57 -9.94 -16.12 -1.49
N ASP A 58 -10.15 -16.58 -2.73
CA ASP A 58 -11.22 -17.53 -3.02
C ASP A 58 -11.01 -18.79 -2.18
N ALA A 59 -12.05 -19.21 -1.47
CA ALA A 59 -12.09 -20.48 -0.78
C ALA A 59 -12.20 -21.62 -1.82
N ALA A 60 -11.14 -21.84 -2.58
CA ALA A 60 -11.03 -22.92 -3.57
C ALA A 60 -9.57 -23.38 -3.65
N SER A 61 -9.04 -23.84 -2.52
CA SER A 61 -7.95 -24.82 -2.48
C SER A 61 -8.41 -26.00 -1.63
N GLY A 62 -9.48 -26.63 -2.12
CA GLY A 62 -9.93 -27.94 -1.68
C GLY A 62 -9.98 -28.85 -2.89
N GLU A 63 -8.84 -29.42 -3.26
CA GLU A 63 -8.72 -30.70 -3.97
C GLU A 63 -7.54 -31.47 -3.37
#